data_AF-A0A3D9BP49-F1
#
_entry.id   AF-A0A3D9BP49-F1
#
_cell.length_a   1.000
_cell.length_b   1.000
_cell.length_c   1.000
_cell.angle_alpha   90.00
_cell.angle_beta   90.00
_cell.angle_gamma   90.00
#
_symmetry.space_group_name_H-M   'P 1'
#
loop_
_entity.id
_entity.type
_entity.pdbx_description
1 polymer ?
#
loop_
_entity_poly.entity_id
_entity_poly.type
_entity_poly.pdbx_seq_one_letter_code
_entity_poly.pdbx_strand_id
1 'polypeptide(L)'
;MIKFNQKIISNTSLKNFESLFKSLKKQNFHCIVESSTKKKNIFSIGEILEINEKSVVIKNYDATGKIEKISDKILFKNINFITFNDLYSLTFRKYLKE
;
A
#
# COMPACT_ATOMS: atom_id res chain seq x y z
N MET A 1 -0.89 -21.62 -0.44
CA MET A 1 0.12 -21.02 0.47
C MET A 1 1.15 -20.29 -0.39
N ILE A 2 1.07 -18.96 -0.50
CA ILE A 2 2.03 -18.18 -1.30
C ILE A 2 3.34 -18.12 -0.50
N LYS A 3 4.32 -18.92 -0.89
CA LYS A 3 5.69 -18.80 -0.35
C LYS A 3 6.36 -17.63 -1.06
N PHE A 4 6.44 -16.48 -0.41
CA PHE A 4 7.32 -15.42 -0.88
C PHE A 4 8.77 -15.93 -0.85
N ASN A 5 9.49 -15.72 -1.94
CA ASN A 5 10.88 -16.14 -2.07
C ASN A 5 11.72 -15.38 -1.02
N GLN A 6 12.24 -16.10 -0.02
CA GLN A 6 13.01 -15.52 1.10
C GLN A 6 14.20 -14.67 0.62
N LYS A 7 14.72 -14.95 -0.59
CA LYS A 7 15.79 -14.18 -1.22
C LYS A 7 15.39 -12.75 -1.60
N ILE A 8 14.10 -12.50 -1.86
CA ILE A 8 13.56 -11.15 -2.11
C ILE A 8 13.49 -10.39 -0.79
N ILE A 9 13.06 -11.04 0.29
CA ILE A 9 12.92 -10.43 1.61
C ILE A 9 14.31 -10.06 2.19
N SER A 10 15.33 -10.89 1.98
CA SER A 10 16.68 -10.64 2.48
C SER A 10 17.43 -9.51 1.75
N ASN A 11 17.15 -9.29 0.45
CA ASN A 11 17.77 -8.22 -0.35
C ASN A 11 16.97 -6.93 -0.40
N THR A 12 15.71 -6.96 0.05
CA THR A 12 14.93 -5.73 0.21
C THR A 12 15.26 -5.14 1.57
N SER A 13 16.26 -4.28 1.61
CA SER A 13 16.41 -3.36 2.74
C SER A 13 15.08 -2.62 2.94
N LEU A 14 14.31 -3.03 3.94
CA LEU A 14 13.08 -2.36 4.42
C LEU A 14 13.36 -0.92 4.90
N LYS A 15 14.59 -0.42 4.80
CA LYS A 15 14.95 0.97 5.13
C LYS A 15 14.51 1.99 4.09
N ASN A 16 14.15 1.57 2.86
CA ASN A 16 13.77 2.51 1.80
C ASN A 16 12.36 2.24 1.27
N PHE A 17 11.37 2.78 1.98
CA PHE A 17 9.96 2.76 1.58
C PHE A 17 9.73 3.34 0.18
N GLU A 18 10.47 4.38 -0.22
CA GLU A 18 10.34 4.98 -1.56
C GLU A 18 10.59 3.95 -2.66
N SER A 19 11.70 3.21 -2.54
CA SER A 19 12.07 2.17 -3.51
C SER A 19 11.05 1.02 -3.53
N LEU A 20 10.55 0.63 -2.35
CA LEU A 20 9.49 -0.38 -2.24
C LEU A 20 8.24 0.06 -2.98
N PHE A 21 7.68 1.23 -2.66
CA PHE A 21 6.46 1.72 -3.31
C PHE A 21 6.65 1.94 -4.81
N LYS A 22 7.83 2.39 -5.27
CA LYS A 22 8.15 2.49 -6.71
C LYS A 22 8.09 1.12 -7.39
N SER A 23 8.62 0.08 -6.75
CA SER A 23 8.57 -1.29 -7.25
C SER A 23 7.14 -1.84 -7.30
N LEU A 24 6.33 -1.61 -6.26
CA LEU A 24 4.93 -2.02 -6.20
C LEU A 24 4.09 -1.32 -7.28
N LYS A 25 4.27 0.00 -7.43
CA LYS A 25 3.59 0.80 -8.46
C LYS A 25 3.94 0.31 -9.87
N LYS A 26 5.22 0.02 -10.14
CA LYS A 26 5.67 -0.52 -11.44
C LYS A 26 5.02 -1.87 -11.78
N GLN A 27 4.73 -2.68 -10.76
CA GLN A 27 4.03 -3.96 -10.91
C GLN A 27 2.49 -3.82 -10.93
N ASN A 28 1.97 -2.59 -10.89
CA ASN A 28 0.56 -2.29 -10.79
C ASN A 28 -0.11 -3.02 -9.61
N PHE A 29 0.59 -3.12 -8.49
CA PHE A 29 0.06 -3.69 -7.26
C PHE A 29 -0.66 -2.62 -6.45
N HIS A 30 -1.85 -2.99 -5.97
CA HIS A 30 -2.52 -2.26 -4.91
C HIS A 30 -1.95 -2.74 -3.58
N CYS A 31 -1.93 -1.86 -2.59
CA CYS A 31 -1.38 -2.18 -1.28
C CYS A 31 -2.30 -1.72 -0.16
N ILE A 32 -2.17 -2.41 0.96
CA ILE A 32 -2.70 -2.01 2.25
C ILE A 32 -1.55 -1.37 3.03
N VAL A 33 -1.79 -0.18 3.56
CA VAL A 33 -0.85 0.54 4.42
C VAL A 33 -1.53 0.85 5.73
N GLU A 34 -0.96 0.32 6.81
CA GLU A 34 -1.35 0.66 8.17
C GLU A 34 -0.33 1.62 8.74
N SER A 35 -0.79 2.77 9.22
CA SER A 35 0.07 3.82 9.78
C SER A 35 -0.54 4.47 11.00
N SER A 36 0.32 4.91 11.92
CA SER A 36 -0.10 5.55 13.16
C SER A 36 0.50 6.96 13.29
N THR A 37 -0.34 7.91 13.66
CA THR A 37 0.07 9.24 14.09
C THR A 37 -0.28 9.43 15.57
N LYS A 38 0.22 10.49 16.21
CA LYS A 38 -0.19 10.84 17.58
C LYS A 38 -1.71 11.04 17.75
N LYS A 39 -2.45 11.29 16.67
CA LYS A 39 -3.88 11.63 16.71
C LYS A 39 -4.81 10.52 16.23
N LYS A 40 -4.34 9.67 15.31
CA LYS A 40 -5.16 8.63 14.68
C LYS A 40 -4.32 7.50 14.11
N ASN A 41 -4.93 6.32 14.06
CA ASN A 41 -4.51 5.23 13.20
C ASN A 41 -5.20 5.37 11.84
N ILE A 42 -4.48 5.02 10.78
CA ILE A 42 -4.93 5.08 9.40
C ILE A 42 -4.78 3.68 8.80
N PHE A 43 -5.86 3.18 8.23
CA PHE A 43 -5.88 2.01 7.38
C PHE A 43 -6.21 2.48 5.97
N SER A 44 -5.32 2.21 5.02
CA SER A 44 -5.48 2.59 3.63
C SER A 44 -5.32 1.38 2.75
N ILE A 45 -6.21 1.19 1.77
CA ILE A 45 -6.18 0.08 0.80
C ILE A 45 -6.48 0.64 -0.58
N GLY A 46 -5.53 0.54 -1.50
CA GLY A 46 -5.67 1.30 -2.73
C GLY A 46 -4.56 1.20 -3.76
N GLU A 47 -4.78 1.93 -4.84
CA GLU A 47 -3.78 2.21 -5.87
C GLU A 47 -2.73 3.20 -5.34
N ILE A 48 -1.47 2.99 -5.69
CA ILE A 48 -0.38 3.94 -5.39
C ILE A 48 -0.37 5.05 -6.45
N LEU A 49 -0.85 6.24 -6.11
CA LEU A 49 -0.89 7.38 -7.03
C LEU A 49 0.44 8.12 -7.13
N GLU A 50 1.04 8.46 -6.00
CA GLU A 50 2.25 9.27 -5.96
C GLU A 50 3.22 8.75 -4.91
N ILE A 51 4.51 8.88 -5.21
CA ILE A 51 5.60 8.46 -4.33
C ILE A 51 6.63 9.58 -4.37
N ASN A 52 7.03 10.04 -3.20
CA ASN A 52 8.12 10.99 -3.03
C ASN A 52 9.04 10.47 -1.91
N GLU A 53 10.10 11.21 -1.61
CA GLU A 53 11.17 10.77 -0.70
C GLU A 53 10.70 10.43 0.72
N LYS A 54 9.52 10.91 1.14
CA LYS A 54 9.05 10.81 2.53
C LYS A 54 7.64 10.28 2.67
N SER A 55 6.91 10.08 1.57
CA SER A 55 5.51 9.69 1.62
C SER A 55 5.03 8.97 0.38
N VAL A 56 3.91 8.29 0.55
CA VAL A 56 3.10 7.69 -0.51
C VAL A 56 1.69 8.26 -0.45
N VAL A 57 1.06 8.41 -1.61
CA VAL A 57 -0.36 8.75 -1.74
C VAL A 57 -1.12 7.54 -2.26
N ILE A 58 -2.15 7.13 -1.52
CA ILE A 58 -2.96 5.95 -1.84
C ILE A 58 -4.39 6.40 -2.21
N LYS A 59 -4.86 5.99 -3.39
CA LYS A 59 -6.26 6.15 -3.81
C LYS A 59 -7.08 5.02 -3.21
N ASN A 60 -7.73 5.32 -2.10
CA ASN A 60 -8.51 4.32 -1.37
C ASN A 60 -9.76 3.91 -2.13
N TYR A 61 -10.26 2.74 -1.78
CA TYR A 61 -11.61 2.29 -2.08
C TYR A 61 -12.21 1.59 -0.87
N ASP A 62 -13.54 1.59 -0.79
CA ASP A 62 -14.26 0.89 0.27
C ASP A 62 -14.46 -0.60 -0.03
N ALA A 63 -15.06 -1.31 0.93
CA ALA A 63 -15.38 -2.74 0.80
C ALA A 63 -16.40 -3.08 -0.29
N THR A 64 -17.10 -2.08 -0.85
CA THR A 64 -18.01 -2.23 -1.99
C THR A 64 -17.33 -2.02 -3.33
N GLY A 65 -16.02 -1.71 -3.32
CA GLY A 65 -15.22 -1.39 -4.49
C GLY A 65 -15.43 0.04 -5.00
N LYS A 66 -16.06 0.92 -4.21
CA LYS A 66 -16.23 2.32 -4.57
C LYS A 66 -14.95 3.09 -4.26
N ILE A 67 -14.43 3.80 -5.26
CA ILE A 67 -13.25 4.65 -5.11
C ILE A 67 -13.58 5.85 -4.22
N GLU A 68 -12.74 6.08 -3.21
CA GLU A 68 -12.85 7.22 -2.32
C GLU A 68 -12.47 8.51 -3.05
N LYS A 69 -13.20 9.60 -2.75
CA LYS A 69 -12.91 10.92 -3.36
C LYS A 69 -11.59 11.51 -2.86
N ILE A 70 -11.21 11.15 -1.63
CA ILE A 70 -10.03 11.70 -0.95
C ILE A 70 -8.99 10.59 -0.85
N SER A 71 -7.79 10.87 -1.33
CA SER A 71 -6.64 9.96 -1.20
C SER A 71 -5.92 10.19 0.13
N ASP A 72 -5.32 9.14 0.67
CA ASP A 72 -4.52 9.23 1.88
C ASP A 72 -3.05 9.49 1.54
N LYS A 73 -2.51 10.58 2.10
CA LYS A 73 -1.06 10.83 2.11
C LYS A 73 -0.45 10.26 3.39
N ILE A 74 0.41 9.27 3.26
CA ILE A 74 1.00 8.53 4.37
C ILE A 74 2.51 8.80 4.40
N LEU A 75 2.98 9.38 5.51
CA LEU A 75 4.40 9.58 5.73
C LEU A 75 5.07 8.26 6.08
N PHE A 76 6.21 7.97 5.46
CA PHE A 76 7.00 6.75 5.67
C PHE A 76 7.35 6.50 7.13
N LYS A 77 7.69 7.56 7.87
CA LYS A 77 8.01 7.49 9.30
C LYS A 77 6.85 7.02 10.19
N ASN A 78 5.63 7.04 9.67
CA ASN A 78 4.41 6.66 10.40
C ASN A 78 3.91 5.27 9.99
N ILE A 79 4.55 4.61 9.01
CA ILE A 79 4.10 3.30 8.52
C ILE A 79 4.47 2.22 9.52
N ASN A 80 3.47 1.40 9.87
CA ASN A 80 3.64 0.25 10.75
C ASN A 80 3.72 -1.03 9.92
N PHE A 81 2.83 -1.18 8.93
CA PHE A 81 2.75 -2.36 8.06
C PHE A 81 2.43 -1.98 6.62
N ILE A 82 2.95 -2.80 5.70
CA ILE A 82 2.60 -2.76 4.27
C ILE A 82 2.29 -4.20 3.85
N THR A 83 1.09 -4.40 3.32
CA THR A 83 0.65 -5.68 2.74
C THR A 83 0.34 -5.46 1.27
N PHE A 84 0.78 -6.35 0.39
CA PHE A 84 0.57 -6.25 -1.05
C PHE A 84 0.47 -7.63 -1.67
N ASN A 85 -0.25 -7.72 -2.79
CA ASN A 85 -0.46 -8.97 -3.54
C ASN A 85 -0.96 -10.15 -2.66
N ASP A 86 -1.75 -9.82 -1.64
CA ASP A 86 -2.39 -10.78 -0.75
C ASP A 86 -3.83 -11.03 -1.20
N LEU A 87 -4.47 -12.07 -0.68
CA LEU A 87 -5.85 -12.42 -1.07
C LEU A 87 -6.84 -11.29 -0.78
N TYR A 88 -6.65 -10.51 0.27
CA TYR A 88 -7.56 -9.42 0.64
C TYR A 88 -7.46 -8.26 -0.36
N SER A 89 -6.25 -7.75 -0.64
CA SER A 89 -6.05 -6.68 -1.63
C SER A 89 -6.50 -7.08 -3.03
N LEU A 90 -6.23 -8.33 -3.45
CA LEU A 90 -6.69 -8.86 -4.73
C LEU A 90 -8.21 -8.97 -4.81
N THR A 91 -8.87 -9.40 -3.73
CA THR A 91 -10.33 -9.53 -3.68
C THR A 91 -10.99 -8.17 -3.82
N PHE A 92 -10.57 -7.18 -3.03
CA PHE A 92 -11.18 -5.84 -3.12
C PHE A 92 -10.96 -5.22 -4.50
N ARG A 93 -9.75 -5.37 -5.05
CA ARG A 93 -9.42 -4.88 -6.38
C ARG A 93 -10.33 -5.45 -7.47
N LYS A 94 -10.68 -6.74 -7.39
CA LYS A 94 -11.57 -7.41 -8.35
C LYS A 94 -12.95 -6.74 -8.46
N TYR A 95 -13.42 -6.11 -7.39
CA TYR A 95 -14.75 -5.51 -7.32
C TYR A 95 -14.74 -3.98 -7.50
N LEU A 96 -13.61 -3.39 -7.91
CA LEU A 96 -13.55 -1.96 -8.19
C LEU A 96 -14.56 -1.57 -9.27
N LYS A 97 -15.31 -0.51 -8.98
CA LYS A 97 -16.27 0.10 -9.91
C LYS A 97 -15.69 1.44 -10.34
N GLU A 98 -15.34 1.54 -11.62
CA GLU A 98 -14.89 2.78 -12.27
C GLU A 98 -16.09 3.65 -12.69
#